data_AF-Q8IRA7-F1
#
_entry.id   AF-Q8IRA7-F1
#
_cell.length_a   1.000
_cell.length_b   1.000
_cell.length_c   1.000
_cell.angle_alpha   90.00
_cell.angle_beta   90.00
_cell.angle_gamma   90.00
#
_symmetry.space_group_name_H-M   'P 1'
#
loop_
_entity.id
_entity.type
_entity.pdbx_description
1 polymer ?
#
loop_
_entity_poly.entity_id
_entity_poly.type
_entity_poly.pdbx_seq_one_letter_code
_entity_poly.pdbx_strand_id
1 'polypeptide(L)'
;MWKVKLPQYYQLLPLKIKKILLYRFLFATLLCSWLDYQMLTIFVAINLFEVMRPLVSVTEILRWTLFSVYSSVLMLLIRVSTMGFGLVLCHIHYNNPRCFKNNILRITYEFPIRLGLIASILSITMTTSWLYASFVDLNNGNYLLGGSWYYLMTFGCFCGISYYHKSQGRCLRRFPLPIVHLDIKKCLLQMWCHQLKTSAKAAIVPTLLFTVIYWPTMGFLDTTELGGVTIGCCVIITQPQRLFQAWLLATLILFKLNIVPKFYGLVLQRKLSLICDLRALHKCTGINLFNLIWDRFQYFFCTMRMKPMPKDMQRYTFSIPVAMALDTTEIYGFQLLAARDFYAAMSGSLYLDLFKMEIGLGNRNWRELRDIILEMVDAFLARMDSCLEPATPIKICHLLKNNKPKCPQIRLLVKPTPPPKRFCVHSIRKGLWFRLPIVSQYYSYLYDLDPLANLNHVLLCGEPLVWILQGLVSICVRLFKEDKFVYIESDVDRILVYLLKVEEKLNEAKEMKVRGKLCSSHDRFMKAINRCLYKMLFTFSPYMDYIFDDDRLRNTFRRRMELIP
;
A
#
# COMPACT_ATOMS: atom_id res chain seq x y z
N MET A 1 -15.33 8.53 21.99
CA MET A 1 -14.01 9.17 22.20
C MET A 1 -12.92 8.13 22.00
N TRP A 2 -12.50 7.93 20.75
CA TRP A 2 -11.50 6.93 20.40
C TRP A 2 -10.15 7.43 20.92
N LYS A 3 -9.66 6.93 22.06
CA LYS A 3 -8.22 6.96 22.33
C LYS A 3 -7.61 6.21 21.16
N VAL A 4 -7.11 6.94 20.16
CA VAL A 4 -6.32 6.37 19.07
C VAL A 4 -5.09 5.80 19.76
N LYS A 5 -5.20 4.55 20.24
CA LYS A 5 -4.09 3.83 20.84
C LYS A 5 -3.05 3.81 19.73
N LEU A 6 -1.97 4.57 19.92
CA LEU A 6 -0.83 4.45 19.05
C LEU A 6 -0.51 2.96 18.96
N PRO A 7 -0.33 2.41 17.75
CA PRO A 7 -0.04 1.00 17.60
C PRO A 7 1.13 0.62 18.49
N GLN A 8 1.10 -0.56 19.12
CA GLN A 8 2.15 -1.00 20.05
C GLN A 8 3.54 -0.96 19.40
N TYR A 9 3.63 -1.31 18.11
CA TYR A 9 4.87 -1.20 17.34
C TYR A 9 5.43 0.23 17.31
N TYR A 10 4.58 1.25 17.37
CA TYR A 10 5.07 2.63 17.38
C TYR A 10 5.84 2.93 18.66
N GLN A 11 5.59 2.24 19.78
CA GLN A 11 6.27 2.52 21.04
C GLN A 11 7.71 2.01 21.06
N LEU A 12 8.00 0.89 20.40
CA LEU A 12 9.30 0.21 20.42
C LEU A 12 10.31 0.83 19.43
N LEU A 13 9.85 1.64 18.48
CA LEU A 13 10.72 2.23 17.45
C LEU A 13 11.74 3.24 18.00
N PRO A 14 12.93 3.32 17.38
CA PRO A 14 13.87 4.41 17.61
C PRO A 14 13.23 5.78 17.38
N LEU A 15 13.53 6.76 18.25
CA LEU A 15 12.99 8.13 18.19
C LEU A 15 13.23 8.80 16.82
N LYS A 16 14.38 8.53 16.19
CA LYS A 16 14.72 9.07 14.87
C LYS A 16 13.75 8.60 13.79
N ILE A 17 13.43 7.30 13.77
CA ILE A 17 12.50 6.70 12.82
C ILE A 17 11.07 7.21 13.07
N LYS A 18 10.63 7.26 14.33
CA LYS A 18 9.34 7.86 14.73
C LYS A 18 9.14 9.26 14.17
N LYS A 19 10.16 10.12 14.31
CA LYS A 19 10.14 11.51 13.81
C LYS A 19 10.13 11.57 12.28
N ILE A 20 10.88 10.71 11.60
CA ILE A 20 10.89 10.66 10.12
C ILE A 20 9.54 10.20 9.57
N LEU A 21 8.90 9.22 10.20
CA LEU A 21 7.56 8.77 9.84
C LEU A 21 6.52 9.87 10.07
N LEU A 22 6.56 10.53 11.23
CA LEU A 22 5.68 11.64 11.56
C LEU A 22 5.85 12.80 10.57
N TYR A 23 7.10 13.13 10.24
CA TYR A 23 7.40 14.14 9.22
C TYR A 23 6.77 13.79 7.87
N ARG A 24 6.99 12.57 7.37
CA ARG A 24 6.44 12.14 6.07
C ARG A 24 4.92 12.16 6.07
N PHE A 25 4.31 11.75 7.18
CA PHE A 25 2.87 11.83 7.36
C PHE A 25 2.37 13.26 7.29
N LEU A 26 2.90 14.17 8.12
CA LEU A 26 2.51 15.58 8.14
C LEU A 26 2.74 16.27 6.80
N PHE A 27 3.88 15.99 6.15
CA PHE A 27 4.19 16.54 4.83
C PHE A 27 3.18 16.07 3.76
N ALA A 28 2.79 14.79 3.78
CA ALA A 28 1.74 14.29 2.90
C ALA A 28 0.38 14.95 3.18
N THR A 29 0.02 15.12 4.45
CA THR A 29 -1.21 15.81 4.86
C THR A 29 -1.23 17.28 4.41
N LEU A 30 -0.09 17.97 4.49
CA LEU A 30 0.05 19.35 4.01
C LEU A 30 -0.12 19.44 2.48
N LEU A 31 0.46 18.51 1.72
CA LEU A 31 0.24 18.43 0.27
C LEU A 31 -1.22 18.16 -0.08
N CYS A 32 -1.90 17.30 0.66
CA CYS A 32 -3.35 17.08 0.49
C CYS A 32 -4.16 18.34 0.87
N SER A 33 -3.75 19.08 1.90
CA SER A 33 -4.42 20.33 2.28
C SER A 33 -4.30 21.40 1.20
N TRP A 34 -3.13 21.49 0.57
CA TRP A 34 -2.91 22.35 -0.60
C TRP A 34 -3.80 21.94 -1.78
N LEU A 35 -3.87 20.64 -2.06
CA LEU A 35 -4.73 20.10 -3.12
C LEU A 35 -6.20 20.50 -2.92
N ASP A 36 -6.71 20.44 -1.70
CA ASP A 36 -8.10 20.77 -1.41
C ASP A 36 -8.43 22.22 -1.80
N TYR A 37 -7.52 23.16 -1.57
CA TYR A 37 -7.70 24.55 -2.00
C TYR A 37 -7.69 24.70 -3.52
N GLN A 38 -6.81 23.97 -4.22
CA GLN A 38 -6.80 23.98 -5.69
C GLN A 38 -8.11 23.43 -6.25
N MET A 39 -8.61 22.34 -5.68
CA MET A 39 -9.86 21.70 -6.09
C MET A 39 -11.06 22.60 -5.86
N LEU A 40 -11.12 23.26 -4.70
CA LEU A 40 -12.14 24.25 -4.41
C LEU A 40 -12.06 25.43 -5.38
N THR A 41 -10.86 25.95 -5.63
CA THR A 41 -10.65 27.06 -6.58
C THR A 41 -11.15 26.70 -7.98
N ILE A 42 -10.86 25.48 -8.46
CA ILE A 42 -11.36 24.97 -9.75
C ILE A 42 -12.88 24.88 -9.75
N PHE A 43 -13.48 24.35 -8.67
CA PHE A 43 -14.94 24.24 -8.57
C PHE A 43 -15.63 25.60 -8.62
N VAL A 44 -15.16 26.54 -7.80
CA VAL A 44 -15.73 27.90 -7.72
C VAL A 44 -15.47 28.66 -9.02
N ALA A 45 -14.29 28.53 -9.63
CA ALA A 45 -14.00 29.12 -10.93
C ALA A 45 -14.93 28.59 -12.02
N ILE A 46 -15.26 27.30 -12.05
CA ILE A 46 -16.17 26.79 -13.10
C ILE A 46 -17.62 27.24 -12.86
N ASN A 47 -18.05 27.41 -11.61
CA ASN A 47 -19.45 27.75 -11.29
C ASN A 47 -19.74 29.26 -11.22
N LEU A 48 -18.79 30.09 -10.78
CA LEU A 48 -18.99 31.53 -10.55
C LEU A 48 -18.28 32.42 -11.58
N PHE A 49 -17.49 31.88 -12.50
CA PHE A 49 -16.75 32.72 -13.43
C PHE A 49 -17.68 33.34 -14.46
N GLU A 50 -17.98 34.62 -14.28
CA GLU A 50 -18.67 35.44 -15.25
C GLU A 50 -17.67 35.91 -16.31
N VAL A 51 -17.82 35.42 -17.53
CA VAL A 51 -16.96 35.79 -18.68
C VAL A 51 -16.93 37.30 -18.90
N MET A 52 -18.03 38.00 -18.58
CA MET A 52 -18.16 39.45 -18.77
C MET A 52 -17.37 40.28 -17.74
N ARG A 53 -17.01 39.71 -16.58
CA ARG A 53 -16.38 40.44 -15.47
C ARG A 53 -15.28 39.60 -14.78
N PRO A 54 -14.16 39.34 -15.48
CA PRO A 54 -13.15 38.40 -14.99
C PRO A 54 -12.46 38.88 -13.70
N LEU A 55 -12.14 40.17 -13.57
CA LEU A 55 -11.49 40.71 -12.37
C LEU A 55 -12.39 40.61 -11.13
N VAL A 56 -13.67 40.95 -11.28
CA VAL A 56 -14.66 40.83 -10.19
C VAL A 56 -14.81 39.35 -9.81
N SER A 57 -14.97 38.46 -10.79
CA SER A 57 -15.05 37.01 -10.56
C SER A 57 -13.82 36.48 -9.83
N VAL A 58 -12.60 36.86 -10.24
CA VAL A 58 -11.35 36.39 -9.59
C VAL A 58 -11.25 36.90 -8.15
N THR A 59 -11.55 38.17 -7.89
CA THR A 59 -11.53 38.72 -6.53
C THR A 59 -12.57 38.06 -5.64
N GLU A 60 -13.76 37.76 -6.17
CA GLU A 60 -14.81 37.04 -5.46
C GLU A 60 -14.42 35.58 -5.19
N ILE A 61 -13.87 34.87 -6.18
CA ILE A 61 -13.33 33.51 -6.01
C ILE A 61 -12.26 33.51 -4.91
N LEU A 62 -11.32 34.45 -4.92
CA LEU A 62 -10.29 34.56 -3.88
C LEU A 62 -10.88 34.86 -2.51
N ARG A 63 -11.88 35.76 -2.43
CA ARG A 63 -12.59 36.08 -1.19
C ARG A 63 -13.25 34.84 -0.60
N TRP A 64 -13.99 34.09 -1.40
CA TRP A 64 -14.70 32.89 -0.96
C TRP A 64 -13.75 31.74 -0.62
N THR A 65 -12.67 31.56 -1.37
CA THR A 65 -11.74 30.43 -1.16
C THR A 65 -10.76 30.65 -0.01
N LEU A 66 -10.24 31.87 0.16
CA LEU A 66 -9.17 32.15 1.13
C LEU A 66 -9.65 32.91 2.38
N PHE A 67 -10.62 33.81 2.24
CA PHE A 67 -11.02 34.73 3.31
C PHE A 67 -12.37 34.39 3.97
N SER A 68 -13.11 33.43 3.43
CA SER A 68 -14.36 32.96 4.04
C SER A 68 -14.09 32.11 5.29
N VAL A 69 -14.60 32.57 6.43
CA VAL A 69 -14.57 31.81 7.71
C VAL A 69 -15.28 30.47 7.56
N TYR A 70 -16.44 30.47 6.88
CA TYR A 70 -17.21 29.25 6.63
C TYR A 70 -16.41 28.22 5.84
N SER A 71 -15.80 28.63 4.74
CA SER A 71 -14.98 27.75 3.90
C SER A 71 -13.75 27.27 4.67
N SER A 72 -13.14 28.12 5.50
CA SER A 72 -12.02 27.73 6.38
C SER A 72 -12.42 26.62 7.36
N VAL A 73 -13.58 26.72 8.01
CA VAL A 73 -14.10 25.70 8.95
C VAL A 73 -14.38 24.38 8.24
N LEU A 74 -15.08 24.40 7.10
CA LEU A 74 -15.32 23.18 6.33
C LEU A 74 -14.04 22.57 5.78
N MET A 75 -13.09 23.39 5.33
CA MET A 75 -11.78 22.94 4.90
C MET A 75 -11.00 22.29 6.04
N LEU A 76 -11.11 22.79 7.28
CA LEU A 76 -10.54 22.15 8.46
C LEU A 76 -11.15 20.75 8.67
N LEU A 77 -12.48 20.61 8.59
CA LEU A 77 -13.15 19.31 8.71
C LEU A 77 -12.68 18.33 7.62
N ILE A 78 -12.65 18.80 6.37
CA ILE A 78 -12.15 18.03 5.22
C ILE A 78 -10.70 17.57 5.45
N ARG A 79 -9.84 18.42 6.01
CA ARG A 79 -8.45 18.08 6.35
C ARG A 79 -8.38 17.03 7.45
N VAL A 80 -9.18 17.15 8.50
CA VAL A 80 -9.25 16.15 9.58
C VAL A 80 -9.66 14.79 9.01
N SER A 81 -10.68 14.75 8.14
CA SER A 81 -11.10 13.50 7.47
C SER A 81 -10.04 12.94 6.54
N THR A 82 -9.34 13.81 5.79
CA THR A 82 -8.24 13.42 4.89
C THR A 82 -7.01 12.92 5.67
N MET A 83 -6.74 13.50 6.84
CA MET A 83 -5.74 13.04 7.80
C MET A 83 -6.11 11.67 8.35
N GLY A 84 -7.38 11.46 8.75
CA GLY A 84 -7.90 10.16 9.19
C GLY A 84 -7.74 9.08 8.13
N PHE A 85 -8.13 9.37 6.89
CA PHE A 85 -7.92 8.47 5.75
C PHE A 85 -6.44 8.17 5.53
N GLY A 86 -5.58 9.19 5.58
CA GLY A 86 -4.13 9.06 5.49
C GLY A 86 -3.54 8.15 6.58
N LEU A 87 -4.01 8.29 7.83
CA LEU A 87 -3.59 7.44 8.95
C LEU A 87 -3.95 5.98 8.73
N VAL A 88 -5.17 5.71 8.26
CA VAL A 88 -5.61 4.33 7.93
C VAL A 88 -4.73 3.75 6.83
N LEU A 89 -4.41 4.51 5.78
CA LEU A 89 -3.52 4.07 4.71
C LEU A 89 -2.09 3.82 5.21
N CYS A 90 -1.55 4.70 6.06
CA CYS A 90 -0.25 4.50 6.69
C CYS A 90 -0.24 3.23 7.53
N HIS A 91 -1.30 3.00 8.31
CA HIS A 91 -1.44 1.79 9.12
C HIS A 91 -1.46 0.53 8.26
N ILE A 92 -2.22 0.52 7.16
CA ILE A 92 -2.25 -0.61 6.20
C ILE A 92 -0.85 -0.85 5.59
N HIS A 93 -0.14 0.22 5.25
CA HIS A 93 1.18 0.13 4.63
C HIS A 93 2.25 -0.38 5.60
N TYR A 94 2.24 0.10 6.84
CA TYR A 94 3.26 -0.19 7.83
C TYR A 94 3.00 -1.47 8.63
N ASN A 95 1.76 -1.92 8.74
CA ASN A 95 1.44 -3.15 9.45
C ASN A 95 2.03 -4.38 8.73
N ASN A 96 2.62 -5.27 9.53
CA ASN A 96 3.18 -6.53 9.06
C ASN A 96 2.10 -7.37 8.36
N PRO A 97 2.43 -8.07 7.26
CA PRO A 97 1.52 -9.06 6.69
C PRO A 97 1.15 -10.09 7.77
N ARG A 98 -0.12 -10.48 7.80
CA ARG A 98 -0.64 -11.51 8.71
C ARG A 98 -1.07 -12.73 7.92
N CYS A 99 -0.80 -13.91 8.49
CA CYS A 99 -1.30 -15.15 7.96
C CYS A 99 -2.76 -15.32 8.35
N PHE A 100 -3.63 -15.64 7.40
CA PHE A 100 -5.00 -16.03 7.66
C PHE A 100 -5.21 -17.43 7.10
N LYS A 101 -5.53 -18.39 7.96
CA LYS A 101 -5.79 -19.78 7.55
C LYS A 101 -7.03 -19.90 6.64
N ASN A 102 -8.02 -19.02 6.85
CA ASN A 102 -9.31 -19.04 6.15
C ASN A 102 -9.73 -17.60 5.85
N ASN A 103 -10.57 -17.41 4.84
CA ASN A 103 -11.04 -16.10 4.43
C ASN A 103 -11.93 -15.42 5.47
N ILE A 104 -12.68 -16.17 6.29
CA ILE A 104 -13.50 -15.59 7.36
C ILE A 104 -12.66 -14.89 8.44
N LEU A 105 -11.52 -15.47 8.83
CA LEU A 105 -10.59 -14.86 9.79
C LEU A 105 -9.98 -13.58 9.21
N ARG A 106 -9.66 -13.63 7.91
CA ARG A 106 -9.18 -12.45 7.18
C ARG A 106 -10.23 -11.33 7.19
N ILE A 107 -11.48 -11.63 6.84
CA ILE A 107 -12.56 -10.64 6.83
C ILE A 107 -12.76 -10.07 8.22
N THR A 108 -12.83 -10.92 9.25
CA THR A 108 -13.05 -10.50 10.65
C THR A 108 -11.94 -9.57 11.13
N TYR A 109 -10.69 -9.89 10.80
CA TYR A 109 -9.54 -9.06 11.20
C TYR A 109 -9.42 -7.77 10.38
N GLU A 110 -9.66 -7.83 9.07
CA GLU A 110 -9.61 -6.66 8.19
C GLU A 110 -10.85 -5.76 8.36
N PHE A 111 -11.95 -6.27 8.93
CA PHE A 111 -13.21 -5.55 9.11
C PHE A 111 -13.06 -4.18 9.78
N PRO A 112 -12.42 -4.02 10.95
CA PRO A 112 -12.25 -2.70 11.57
C PRO A 112 -11.45 -1.72 10.70
N ILE A 113 -10.44 -2.22 9.98
CA ILE A 113 -9.62 -1.41 9.07
C ILE A 113 -10.47 -0.96 7.87
N ARG A 114 -11.25 -1.88 7.29
CA ARG A 114 -12.18 -1.60 6.18
C ARG A 114 -13.27 -0.62 6.61
N LEU A 115 -13.84 -0.79 7.79
CA LEU A 115 -14.84 0.11 8.36
C LEU A 115 -14.27 1.51 8.57
N GLY A 116 -13.07 1.63 9.16
CA GLY A 116 -12.38 2.91 9.31
C GLY A 116 -12.07 3.58 7.97
N LEU A 117 -11.74 2.78 6.95
CA LEU A 117 -11.51 3.25 5.59
C LEU A 117 -12.80 3.79 4.95
N ILE A 118 -13.91 3.04 5.01
CA ILE A 118 -15.23 3.47 4.52
C ILE A 118 -15.66 4.74 5.24
N ALA A 119 -15.59 4.77 6.57
CA ALA A 119 -15.99 5.92 7.38
C ALA A 119 -15.17 7.18 7.00
N SER A 120 -13.86 7.03 6.80
CA SER A 120 -13.01 8.14 6.37
C SER A 120 -13.35 8.61 4.95
N ILE A 121 -13.61 7.69 4.01
CA ILE A 121 -14.02 8.02 2.64
C ILE A 121 -15.35 8.77 2.65
N LEU A 122 -16.37 8.23 3.34
CA LEU A 122 -17.69 8.85 3.45
C LEU A 122 -17.61 10.23 4.11
N SER A 123 -16.80 10.37 5.16
CA SER A 123 -16.59 11.66 5.81
C SER A 123 -15.98 12.68 4.84
N ILE A 124 -14.96 12.30 4.06
CA ILE A 124 -14.38 13.16 3.02
C ILE A 124 -15.43 13.52 1.97
N THR A 125 -16.19 12.56 1.46
CA THR A 125 -17.18 12.83 0.39
C THR A 125 -18.33 13.69 0.88
N MET A 126 -18.85 13.44 2.08
CA MET A 126 -19.93 14.25 2.68
C MET A 126 -19.48 15.68 2.93
N THR A 127 -18.32 15.87 3.57
CA THR A 127 -17.81 17.22 3.87
C THR A 127 -17.42 17.99 2.60
N THR A 128 -16.86 17.31 1.59
CA THR A 128 -16.56 17.92 0.28
C THR A 128 -17.84 18.30 -0.46
N SER A 129 -18.84 17.41 -0.49
CA SER A 129 -20.15 17.72 -1.08
C SER A 129 -20.84 18.85 -0.37
N TRP A 130 -20.77 18.92 0.97
CA TRP A 130 -21.36 20.02 1.73
C TRP A 130 -20.73 21.34 1.32
N LEU A 131 -19.40 21.40 1.31
CA LEU A 131 -18.68 22.60 0.89
C LEU A 131 -19.08 23.01 -0.52
N TYR A 132 -19.10 22.09 -1.48
CA TYR A 132 -19.40 22.45 -2.88
C TYR A 132 -20.88 22.78 -3.10
N ALA A 133 -21.80 22.08 -2.44
CA ALA A 133 -23.24 22.35 -2.50
C ALA A 133 -23.57 23.76 -1.98
N SER A 134 -22.92 24.18 -0.89
CA SER A 134 -23.13 25.54 -0.34
C SER A 134 -22.82 26.66 -1.34
N PHE A 135 -21.84 26.47 -2.23
CA PHE A 135 -21.52 27.44 -3.27
C PHE A 135 -22.51 27.44 -4.44
N VAL A 136 -23.13 26.28 -4.71
CA VAL A 136 -24.15 26.16 -5.76
C VAL A 136 -25.45 26.86 -5.32
N ASP A 137 -25.85 26.69 -4.06
CA ASP A 137 -27.08 27.30 -3.55
C ASP A 137 -26.98 28.82 -3.46
N LEU A 138 -25.80 29.33 -3.07
CA LEU A 138 -25.50 30.77 -3.03
C LEU A 138 -25.75 31.47 -4.36
N ASN A 139 -25.51 30.79 -5.49
CA ASN A 139 -25.66 31.38 -6.82
C ASN A 139 -27.11 31.40 -7.33
N ASN A 140 -27.95 30.47 -6.88
CA ASN A 140 -29.28 30.29 -7.48
C ASN A 140 -30.34 31.25 -6.92
N GLY A 141 -30.08 31.98 -5.82
CA GLY A 141 -31.01 32.92 -5.16
C GLY A 141 -32.28 32.28 -4.57
N ASN A 142 -32.68 31.11 -5.06
CA ASN A 142 -33.86 30.35 -4.69
C ASN A 142 -33.55 29.38 -3.55
N TYR A 143 -33.25 29.92 -2.37
CA TYR A 143 -33.06 29.12 -1.14
C TYR A 143 -34.25 28.19 -0.83
N LEU A 144 -35.45 28.52 -1.33
CA LEU A 144 -36.67 27.73 -1.14
C LEU A 144 -36.61 26.34 -1.81
N LEU A 145 -35.79 26.16 -2.86
CA LEU A 145 -35.61 24.89 -3.57
C LEU A 145 -34.37 24.13 -3.06
N GLY A 146 -34.28 23.92 -1.73
CA GLY A 146 -33.21 23.18 -1.04
C GLY A 146 -32.92 21.74 -1.55
N GLY A 147 -33.63 21.30 -2.60
CA GLY A 147 -33.38 20.06 -3.33
C GLY A 147 -31.99 19.99 -3.97
N SER A 148 -31.38 21.10 -4.41
CA SER A 148 -30.02 21.06 -5.00
C SER A 148 -28.97 20.66 -3.96
N TRP A 149 -29.03 21.28 -2.78
CA TRP A 149 -28.16 20.93 -1.65
C TRP A 149 -28.24 19.45 -1.30
N TYR A 150 -29.47 18.96 -1.08
CA TYR A 150 -29.71 17.58 -0.67
C TYR A 150 -29.31 16.58 -1.76
N TYR A 151 -29.56 16.92 -3.02
CA TYR A 151 -29.13 16.14 -4.18
C TYR A 151 -27.59 16.01 -4.24
N LEU A 152 -26.84 17.10 -4.14
CA LEU A 152 -25.37 17.07 -4.20
C LEU A 152 -24.76 16.37 -2.98
N MET A 153 -25.39 16.48 -1.80
CA MET A 153 -24.98 15.77 -0.59
C MET A 153 -25.13 14.26 -0.71
N THR A 154 -26.33 13.79 -1.07
CA THR A 154 -26.62 12.36 -1.26
C THR A 154 -25.81 11.76 -2.40
N PHE A 155 -25.60 12.54 -3.47
CA PHE A 155 -24.73 12.17 -4.58
C PHE A 155 -23.27 12.00 -4.17
N GLY A 156 -22.77 12.86 -3.28
CA GLY A 156 -21.45 12.74 -2.66
C GLY A 156 -21.25 11.41 -1.94
N CYS A 157 -22.19 11.05 -1.08
CA CYS A 157 -22.20 9.75 -0.39
C CYS A 157 -22.16 8.58 -1.39
N PHE A 158 -22.99 8.63 -2.43
CA PHE A 158 -23.02 7.61 -3.47
C PHE A 158 -21.68 7.46 -4.19
N CYS A 159 -21.03 8.58 -4.53
CA CYS A 159 -19.69 8.59 -5.11
C CYS A 159 -18.66 7.94 -4.18
N GLY A 160 -18.73 8.21 -2.87
CA GLY A 160 -17.87 7.58 -1.86
C GLY A 160 -18.04 6.06 -1.79
N ILE A 161 -19.29 5.58 -1.75
CA ILE A 161 -19.61 4.14 -1.74
C ILE A 161 -19.14 3.46 -3.02
N SER A 162 -19.44 4.06 -4.17
CA SER A 162 -19.02 3.56 -5.48
C SER A 162 -17.49 3.48 -5.60
N TYR A 163 -16.79 4.53 -5.15
CA TYR A 163 -15.33 4.55 -5.08
C TYR A 163 -14.79 3.42 -4.20
N TYR A 164 -15.34 3.24 -2.99
CA TYR A 164 -14.89 2.20 -2.07
C TYR A 164 -15.06 0.80 -2.68
N HIS A 165 -16.24 0.51 -3.24
CA HIS A 165 -16.51 -0.78 -3.87
C HIS A 165 -15.54 -1.07 -5.02
N LYS A 166 -15.30 -0.08 -5.88
CA LYS A 166 -14.40 -0.20 -7.04
C LYS A 166 -12.93 -0.35 -6.65
N SER A 167 -12.46 0.44 -5.68
CA SER A 167 -11.03 0.54 -5.34
C SER A 167 -10.58 -0.49 -4.29
N GLN A 168 -11.43 -0.83 -3.33
CA GLN A 168 -11.06 -1.64 -2.15
C GLN A 168 -11.75 -3.01 -2.08
N GLY A 169 -12.66 -3.34 -2.99
CA GLY A 169 -13.52 -4.52 -2.88
C GLY A 169 -12.81 -5.88 -2.75
N ARG A 170 -11.56 -6.03 -3.21
CA ARG A 170 -10.87 -7.33 -3.22
C ARG A 170 -9.76 -7.49 -2.18
N CYS A 171 -8.88 -6.50 -2.02
CA CYS A 171 -7.73 -6.60 -1.13
C CYS A 171 -7.27 -5.19 -0.71
N LEU A 172 -6.88 -5.03 0.55
CA LEU A 172 -6.18 -3.84 1.03
C LEU A 172 -4.82 -3.76 0.32
N ARG A 173 -4.67 -2.81 -0.60
CA ARG A 173 -3.43 -2.62 -1.36
C ARG A 173 -2.46 -1.75 -0.57
N ARG A 174 -1.25 -2.25 -0.35
CA ARG A 174 -0.12 -1.43 0.11
C ARG A 174 0.33 -0.51 -1.01
N PHE A 175 1.03 0.58 -0.66
CA PHE A 175 1.65 1.45 -1.66
C PHE A 175 2.66 0.63 -2.49
N PRO A 176 2.57 0.69 -3.83
CA PRO A 176 3.52 -0.01 -4.70
C PRO A 176 4.89 0.64 -4.59
N LEU A 177 5.97 -0.10 -4.32
CA LEU A 177 7.30 0.49 -4.27
C LEU A 177 7.69 1.01 -5.67
N PRO A 178 8.01 2.30 -5.85
CA PRO A 178 8.52 2.77 -7.12
C PRO A 178 9.90 2.15 -7.35
N ILE A 179 10.07 1.53 -8.53
CA ILE A 179 11.36 0.96 -8.96
C ILE A 179 12.34 2.08 -9.31
N VAL A 180 11.84 3.18 -9.89
CA VAL A 180 12.64 4.32 -10.33
C VAL A 180 12.29 5.55 -9.50
N HIS A 181 13.31 6.22 -8.99
CA HIS A 181 13.17 7.51 -8.34
C HIS A 181 12.99 8.59 -9.41
N LEU A 182 11.74 8.96 -9.64
CA LEU A 182 11.40 10.11 -10.45
C LEU A 182 11.42 11.38 -9.59
N ASP A 183 11.75 12.51 -10.23
CA ASP A 183 11.65 13.82 -9.61
C ASP A 183 10.20 14.06 -9.15
N ILE A 184 10.04 14.43 -7.87
CA ILE A 184 8.75 14.65 -7.23
C ILE A 184 7.92 15.65 -8.02
N LYS A 185 8.53 16.70 -8.58
CA LYS A 185 7.81 17.71 -9.38
C LYS A 185 7.17 17.08 -10.63
N LYS A 186 7.95 16.31 -11.38
CA LYS A 186 7.47 15.61 -12.59
C LYS A 186 6.39 14.57 -12.23
N CYS A 187 6.59 13.82 -11.15
CA CYS A 187 5.59 12.89 -10.64
C CYS A 187 4.27 13.57 -10.27
N LEU A 188 4.32 14.65 -9.50
CA LEU A 188 3.12 15.35 -9.05
C LEU A 188 2.32 15.90 -10.24
N LEU A 189 2.99 16.53 -11.21
CA LEU A 189 2.33 17.06 -12.40
C LEU A 189 1.71 15.94 -13.25
N GLN A 190 2.46 14.87 -13.51
CA GLN A 190 1.96 13.72 -14.27
C GLN A 190 0.78 13.06 -13.56
N MET A 191 0.87 12.88 -12.24
CA MET A 191 -0.21 12.34 -11.43
C MET A 191 -1.44 13.23 -11.48
N TRP A 192 -1.28 14.55 -11.36
CA TRP A 192 -2.38 15.51 -11.39
C TRP A 192 -3.14 15.46 -12.73
N CYS A 193 -2.45 15.65 -13.86
CA CYS A 193 -3.07 15.63 -15.18
C CYS A 193 -3.72 14.27 -15.49
N HIS A 194 -3.00 13.17 -15.20
CA HIS A 194 -3.51 11.84 -15.47
C HIS A 194 -4.72 11.50 -14.59
N GLN A 195 -4.66 11.79 -13.28
CA GLN A 195 -5.76 11.50 -12.38
C GLN A 195 -7.00 12.34 -12.66
N LEU A 196 -6.85 13.61 -13.04
CA LEU A 196 -8.00 14.48 -13.34
C LEU A 196 -8.75 13.95 -14.55
N LYS A 197 -8.02 13.62 -15.62
CA LYS A 197 -8.59 13.02 -16.85
C LYS A 197 -9.26 11.68 -16.58
N THR A 198 -8.63 10.79 -15.81
CA THR A 198 -9.24 9.48 -15.49
C THR A 198 -10.45 9.61 -14.59
N SER A 199 -10.44 10.56 -13.64
CA SER A 199 -11.56 10.78 -12.71
C SER A 199 -12.75 11.41 -13.40
N ALA A 200 -12.53 12.35 -14.32
CA ALA A 200 -13.58 12.95 -15.15
C ALA A 200 -14.34 11.89 -15.97
N LYS A 201 -13.61 10.97 -16.60
CA LYS A 201 -14.21 9.82 -17.30
C LYS A 201 -14.93 8.86 -16.35
N ALA A 202 -14.31 8.55 -15.21
CA ALA A 202 -14.88 7.65 -14.23
C ALA A 202 -16.13 8.21 -13.52
N ALA A 203 -16.27 9.53 -13.47
CA ALA A 203 -17.40 10.24 -12.86
C ALA A 203 -18.70 10.13 -13.68
N ILE A 204 -18.62 9.85 -14.98
CA ILE A 204 -19.80 9.71 -15.85
C ILE A 204 -20.72 8.61 -15.34
N VAL A 205 -20.17 7.43 -15.02
CA VAL A 205 -20.94 6.27 -14.58
C VAL A 205 -21.73 6.52 -13.28
N PRO A 206 -21.12 6.97 -12.16
CA PRO A 206 -21.89 7.24 -10.95
C PRO A 206 -22.87 8.41 -11.14
N THR A 207 -22.55 9.41 -11.97
CA THR A 207 -23.48 10.51 -12.28
C THR A 207 -24.74 10.00 -12.97
N LEU A 208 -24.59 9.20 -14.03
CA LEU A 208 -25.72 8.62 -14.75
C LEU A 208 -26.50 7.64 -13.89
N LEU A 209 -25.81 6.75 -13.17
CA LEU A 209 -26.45 5.74 -12.32
C LEU A 209 -27.23 6.39 -11.17
N PHE A 210 -26.65 7.39 -10.51
CA PHE A 210 -27.35 8.12 -9.46
C PHE A 210 -28.53 8.91 -10.01
N THR A 211 -28.37 9.53 -11.18
CA THR A 211 -29.46 10.24 -11.85
C THR A 211 -30.64 9.29 -12.11
N VAL A 212 -30.39 8.09 -12.63
CA VAL A 212 -31.43 7.08 -12.87
C VAL A 212 -32.08 6.58 -11.58
N ILE A 213 -31.30 6.32 -10.52
CA ILE A 213 -31.81 5.82 -9.24
C ILE A 213 -32.62 6.90 -8.51
N TYR A 214 -32.16 8.15 -8.55
CA TYR A 214 -32.73 9.25 -7.79
C TYR A 214 -33.87 9.95 -8.52
N TRP A 215 -34.01 9.69 -9.83
CA TRP A 215 -35.09 10.20 -10.68
C TRP A 215 -36.49 9.99 -10.08
N PRO A 216 -36.89 8.78 -9.62
CA PRO A 216 -38.24 8.57 -9.09
C PRO A 216 -38.45 9.25 -7.73
N THR A 217 -37.39 9.38 -6.93
CA THR A 217 -37.49 9.95 -5.58
C THR A 217 -37.63 11.46 -5.57
N MET A 218 -37.02 12.19 -6.53
CA MET A 218 -37.26 13.64 -6.66
C MET A 218 -38.69 13.94 -7.11
N GLY A 219 -39.21 13.14 -8.03
CA GLY A 219 -40.58 13.27 -8.51
C GLY A 219 -41.60 13.20 -7.39
N PHE A 220 -41.32 12.47 -6.30
CA PHE A 220 -42.23 12.33 -5.15
C PHE A 220 -42.09 13.45 -4.11
N LEU A 221 -40.87 13.97 -3.90
CA LEU A 221 -40.62 15.01 -2.88
C LEU A 221 -40.99 16.42 -3.35
N ASP A 222 -40.83 16.71 -4.66
CA ASP A 222 -41.12 18.03 -5.24
C ASP A 222 -42.58 18.16 -5.72
N THR A 223 -43.51 17.27 -5.33
CA THR A 223 -44.95 17.39 -5.66
C THR A 223 -45.67 18.51 -4.91
N THR A 224 -44.95 19.38 -4.19
CA THR A 224 -45.54 20.66 -3.76
C THR A 224 -45.90 21.46 -5.00
N GLU A 225 -47.19 21.50 -5.31
CA GLU A 225 -47.81 22.25 -6.40
C GLU A 225 -47.45 23.73 -6.30
N LEU A 226 -46.34 24.15 -6.89
CA LEU A 226 -46.11 25.57 -7.15
C LEU A 226 -46.72 25.89 -8.51
N GLY A 227 -48.02 26.18 -8.52
CA GLY A 227 -48.75 26.63 -9.72
C GLY A 227 -49.29 25.52 -10.64
N GLY A 228 -49.54 24.31 -10.13
CA GLY A 228 -50.28 23.27 -10.87
C GLY A 228 -49.50 22.53 -11.97
N VAL A 229 -48.19 22.76 -12.12
CA VAL A 229 -47.35 21.98 -13.03
C VAL A 229 -46.52 20.99 -12.21
N THR A 230 -46.78 19.69 -12.39
CA THR A 230 -45.96 18.61 -11.83
C THR A 230 -44.60 18.58 -12.51
N ILE A 231 -43.65 19.38 -12.04
CA ILE A 231 -42.35 19.53 -12.68
C ILE A 231 -41.38 18.40 -12.25
N GLY A 232 -41.67 17.65 -11.19
CA GLY A 232 -40.73 16.72 -10.53
C GLY A 232 -39.99 15.74 -11.46
N CYS A 233 -40.69 15.11 -12.41
CA CYS A 233 -40.04 14.23 -13.40
C CYS A 233 -39.19 15.03 -14.40
N CYS A 234 -39.65 16.19 -14.86
CA CYS A 234 -38.94 16.95 -15.88
C CYS A 234 -37.69 17.68 -15.33
N VAL A 235 -37.59 17.98 -14.02
CA VAL A 235 -36.53 18.82 -13.42
C VAL A 235 -35.12 18.47 -13.90
N ILE A 236 -34.75 17.18 -13.92
CA ILE A 236 -33.37 16.80 -14.25
C ILE A 236 -33.10 16.92 -15.76
N ILE A 237 -34.07 16.54 -16.61
CA ILE A 237 -33.94 16.73 -18.07
C ILE A 237 -33.95 18.22 -18.42
N THR A 238 -34.72 19.03 -17.69
CA THR A 238 -34.84 20.46 -17.94
C THR A 238 -33.69 21.28 -17.38
N GLN A 239 -32.89 20.74 -16.45
CA GLN A 239 -31.78 21.46 -15.80
C GLN A 239 -30.42 20.77 -16.01
N PRO A 240 -29.87 20.81 -17.25
CA PRO A 240 -28.55 20.23 -17.57
C PRO A 240 -27.43 20.79 -16.68
N GLN A 241 -27.60 22.00 -16.14
CA GLN A 241 -26.66 22.61 -15.19
C GLN A 241 -26.49 21.77 -13.93
N ARG A 242 -27.55 21.18 -13.36
CA ARG A 242 -27.45 20.33 -12.16
C ARG A 242 -26.70 19.04 -12.46
N LEU A 243 -26.95 18.43 -13.62
CA LEU A 243 -26.23 17.24 -14.06
C LEU A 243 -24.74 17.54 -14.29
N PHE A 244 -24.43 18.70 -14.86
CA PHE A 244 -23.06 19.17 -15.01
C PHE A 244 -22.38 19.42 -13.65
N GLN A 245 -23.07 20.05 -12.70
CA GLN A 245 -22.58 20.28 -11.35
C GLN A 245 -22.33 18.98 -10.59
N ALA A 246 -23.24 18.00 -10.70
CA ALA A 246 -23.03 16.66 -10.17
C ALA A 246 -21.83 15.99 -10.82
N TRP A 247 -21.73 15.99 -12.14
CA TRP A 247 -20.56 15.42 -12.83
C TRP A 247 -19.25 16.07 -12.39
N LEU A 248 -19.22 17.40 -12.26
CA LEU A 248 -18.06 18.14 -11.77
C LEU A 248 -17.73 17.75 -10.33
N LEU A 249 -18.72 17.75 -9.44
CA LEU A 249 -18.58 17.32 -8.05
C LEU A 249 -18.01 15.89 -7.94
N ALA A 250 -18.57 14.93 -8.69
CA ALA A 250 -18.07 13.56 -8.75
C ALA A 250 -16.64 13.50 -9.29
N THR A 251 -16.33 14.27 -10.33
CA THR A 251 -14.99 14.35 -10.90
C THR A 251 -13.99 14.78 -9.85
N LEU A 252 -14.31 15.83 -9.09
CA LEU A 252 -13.43 16.39 -8.08
C LEU A 252 -13.29 15.47 -6.85
N ILE A 253 -14.39 14.87 -6.38
CA ILE A 253 -14.38 13.88 -5.30
C ILE A 253 -13.55 12.66 -5.69
N LEU A 254 -13.80 12.07 -6.87
CA LEU A 254 -13.06 10.90 -7.34
C LEU A 254 -11.60 11.23 -7.59
N PHE A 255 -11.31 12.42 -8.11
CA PHE A 255 -9.94 12.88 -8.26
C PHE A 255 -9.22 12.92 -6.92
N LYS A 256 -9.82 13.56 -5.91
CA LYS A 256 -9.29 13.63 -4.56
C LYS A 256 -9.06 12.24 -3.97
N LEU A 257 -10.07 11.38 -4.00
CA LEU A 257 -9.97 10.02 -3.45
C LEU A 257 -8.92 9.17 -4.18
N ASN A 258 -8.69 9.37 -5.47
CA ASN A 258 -7.65 8.65 -6.22
C ASN A 258 -6.24 9.21 -6.00
N ILE A 259 -6.10 10.54 -5.86
CA ILE A 259 -4.79 11.18 -5.76
C ILE A 259 -4.22 11.16 -4.34
N VAL A 260 -5.08 11.23 -3.31
CA VAL A 260 -4.64 11.20 -1.89
C VAL A 260 -3.81 9.95 -1.57
N PRO A 261 -4.24 8.70 -1.87
CA PRO A 261 -3.41 7.52 -1.64
C PRO A 261 -2.08 7.57 -2.38
N LYS A 262 -2.05 8.17 -3.57
CA LYS A 262 -0.82 8.30 -4.35
C LYS A 262 0.12 9.35 -3.76
N PHE A 263 -0.39 10.45 -3.21
CA PHE A 263 0.42 11.45 -2.49
C PHE A 263 1.03 10.85 -1.23
N TYR A 264 0.23 10.16 -0.41
CA TYR A 264 0.77 9.44 0.75
C TYR A 264 1.80 8.40 0.30
N GLY A 265 1.52 7.59 -0.71
CA GLY A 265 2.49 6.63 -1.25
C GLY A 265 3.79 7.29 -1.70
N LEU A 266 3.71 8.35 -2.52
CA LEU A 266 4.85 9.09 -3.04
C LEU A 266 5.74 9.65 -1.91
N VAL A 267 5.12 10.26 -0.90
CA VAL A 267 5.85 10.87 0.22
C VAL A 267 6.42 9.82 1.17
N LEU A 268 5.63 8.78 1.50
CA LEU A 268 6.05 7.73 2.42
C LEU A 268 7.14 6.83 1.83
N GLN A 269 7.20 6.69 0.49
CA GLN A 269 8.20 5.88 -0.22
C GLN A 269 9.39 6.69 -0.74
N ARG A 270 9.50 7.96 -0.33
CA ARG A 270 10.64 8.80 -0.64
C ARG A 270 11.93 8.15 -0.14
N LYS A 271 13.00 8.29 -0.94
CA LYS A 271 14.33 7.76 -0.62
C LYS A 271 14.74 8.15 0.80
N LEU A 272 15.14 7.17 1.59
CA LEU A 272 15.78 7.34 2.88
C LEU A 272 17.23 7.80 2.64
N SER A 273 17.65 8.85 3.34
CA SER A 273 19.06 9.22 3.39
C SER A 273 19.75 8.21 4.29
N LEU A 274 20.35 7.17 3.71
CA LEU A 274 21.07 6.15 4.48
C LEU A 274 22.53 6.57 4.65
N ILE A 275 23.09 6.31 5.83
CA ILE A 275 24.50 6.54 6.18
C ILE A 275 25.11 5.29 6.82
N CYS A 276 26.42 5.15 6.71
CA CYS A 276 27.18 4.04 7.25
C CYS A 276 27.81 4.39 8.61
N ASP A 277 26.96 4.60 9.60
CA ASP A 277 27.36 4.88 10.99
C ASP A 277 26.88 3.78 11.93
N LEU A 278 27.48 3.71 13.12
CA LEU A 278 27.04 2.82 14.19
C LEU A 278 25.64 3.20 14.72
N ARG A 279 24.81 2.20 15.05
CA ARG A 279 23.47 2.43 15.63
C ARG A 279 23.53 3.25 16.93
N ALA A 280 24.55 3.02 17.75
CA ALA A 280 24.72 3.64 19.06
C ALA A 280 24.82 5.17 18.99
N LEU A 281 25.51 5.70 17.98
CA LEU A 281 25.76 7.14 17.82
C LEU A 281 24.46 7.94 17.59
N HIS A 282 23.48 7.31 16.91
CA HIS A 282 22.24 7.97 16.51
C HIS A 282 21.07 7.72 17.46
N LYS A 283 21.27 6.98 18.56
CA LYS A 283 20.20 6.69 19.54
C LYS A 283 19.74 7.96 20.28
N CYS A 284 20.63 8.94 20.47
CA CYS A 284 20.37 10.15 21.26
C CYS A 284 20.13 11.43 20.43
N THR A 285 20.33 11.42 19.11
CA THR A 285 20.25 12.64 18.31
C THR A 285 18.79 13.07 18.09
N GLY A 286 18.37 14.12 18.79
CA GLY A 286 17.04 14.70 18.65
C GLY A 286 16.90 15.53 17.38
N ILE A 287 16.06 15.08 16.44
CA ILE A 287 15.68 15.91 15.27
C ILE A 287 14.56 16.89 15.68
N ASN A 288 14.69 18.18 15.38
CA ASN A 288 13.56 19.12 15.50
C ASN A 288 12.65 19.00 14.26
N LEU A 289 11.42 18.53 14.46
CA LEU A 289 10.44 18.30 13.39
C LEU A 289 10.03 19.59 12.67
N PHE A 290 9.96 20.71 13.41
CA PHE A 290 9.51 21.99 12.86
C PHE A 290 10.52 22.54 11.85
N ASN A 291 11.80 22.64 12.24
CA ASN A 291 12.89 23.07 11.35
C ASN A 291 12.91 22.22 10.08
N LEU A 292 12.68 20.93 10.23
CA LEU A 292 12.70 19.98 9.15
C LEU A 292 11.52 20.14 8.16
N ILE A 293 10.33 20.45 8.66
CA ILE A 293 9.18 20.83 7.82
C ILE A 293 9.46 22.17 7.14
N TRP A 294 9.98 23.14 7.88
CA TRP A 294 10.29 24.49 7.40
C TRP A 294 11.34 24.49 6.29
N ASP A 295 12.45 23.78 6.46
CA ASP A 295 13.52 23.63 5.45
C ASP A 295 12.97 23.06 4.13
N ARG A 296 11.96 22.20 4.24
CA ARG A 296 11.32 21.56 3.09
C ARG A 296 10.31 22.48 2.41
N PHE A 297 9.62 23.31 3.16
CA PHE A 297 8.86 24.41 2.58
C PHE A 297 9.76 25.41 1.88
N GLN A 298 10.86 25.83 2.51
CA GLN A 298 11.86 26.68 1.88
C GLN A 298 12.41 26.05 0.61
N TYR A 299 12.76 24.76 0.64
CA TYR A 299 13.18 24.01 -0.55
C TYR A 299 12.15 24.06 -1.67
N PHE A 300 10.87 23.85 -1.34
CA PHE A 300 9.78 23.92 -2.31
C PHE A 300 9.67 25.33 -2.91
N PHE A 301 9.72 26.38 -2.08
CA PHE A 301 9.70 27.77 -2.55
C PHE A 301 10.92 28.15 -3.40
N CYS A 302 12.12 27.71 -3.02
CA CYS A 302 13.34 27.92 -3.80
C CYS A 302 13.26 27.21 -5.15
N THR A 303 12.75 25.97 -5.17
CA THR A 303 12.55 25.18 -6.40
C THR A 303 11.51 25.84 -7.31
N MET A 304 10.42 26.37 -6.75
CA MET A 304 9.40 27.11 -7.50
C MET A 304 9.95 28.43 -8.06
N ARG A 305 10.88 29.08 -7.34
CA ARG A 305 11.58 30.30 -7.78
C ARG A 305 12.81 30.03 -8.66
N MET A 306 13.09 28.79 -9.04
CA MET A 306 14.29 28.39 -9.79
C MET A 306 15.62 28.89 -9.18
N LYS A 307 15.67 29.10 -7.85
CA LYS A 307 16.90 29.54 -7.18
C LYS A 307 17.79 28.33 -6.84
N PRO A 308 19.11 28.40 -7.10
CA PRO A 308 20.04 27.34 -6.73
C PRO A 308 20.06 27.18 -5.20
N MET A 309 20.10 25.93 -4.76
CA MET A 309 20.03 25.61 -3.34
C MET A 309 21.42 25.67 -2.67
N PRO A 310 21.55 26.21 -1.45
CA PRO A 310 22.78 26.05 -0.66
C PRO A 310 23.03 24.56 -0.39
N LYS A 311 24.19 24.05 -0.83
CA LYS A 311 24.55 22.62 -0.79
C LYS A 311 24.66 22.05 0.63
N ASP A 312 24.88 22.90 1.64
CA ASP A 312 25.34 22.45 2.96
C ASP A 312 24.20 22.07 3.92
N MET A 313 22.98 22.58 3.76
CA MET A 313 21.91 22.36 4.74
C MET A 313 21.27 20.97 4.73
N GLN A 314 21.41 20.16 3.66
CA GLN A 314 20.55 18.99 3.49
C GLN A 314 21.13 17.63 3.91
N ARG A 315 22.45 17.46 4.03
CA ARG A 315 23.01 16.09 4.10
C ARG A 315 22.81 15.38 5.44
N TYR A 316 22.83 16.10 6.57
CA TYR A 316 22.98 15.43 7.88
C TYR A 316 21.69 15.29 8.70
N THR A 317 20.65 16.11 8.46
CA THR A 317 19.47 16.13 9.35
C THR A 317 18.58 14.89 9.23
N PHE A 318 18.61 14.20 8.08
CA PHE A 318 17.72 13.07 7.76
C PHE A 318 18.42 11.72 7.68
N SER A 319 19.72 11.68 7.91
CA SER A 319 20.51 10.48 7.69
C SER A 319 20.15 9.40 8.72
N ILE A 320 19.86 8.17 8.29
CA ILE A 320 19.59 7.04 9.18
C ILE A 320 20.70 6.01 8.97
N PRO A 321 21.33 5.49 10.03
CA PRO A 321 22.21 4.34 9.91
C PRO A 321 21.54 3.19 9.17
N VAL A 322 22.22 2.62 8.17
CA VAL A 322 21.70 1.49 7.39
C VAL A 322 21.25 0.35 8.30
N ALA A 323 22.10 -0.02 9.27
CA ALA A 323 21.82 -1.04 10.28
C ALA A 323 20.51 -0.75 11.03
N MET A 324 20.34 0.48 11.54
CA MET A 324 19.12 0.89 12.25
C MET A 324 17.87 0.84 11.34
N ALA A 325 18.00 1.16 10.06
CA ALA A 325 16.88 1.19 9.13
C ALA A 325 16.42 -0.22 8.71
N LEU A 326 17.33 -1.19 8.62
CA LEU A 326 17.01 -2.57 8.24
C LEU A 326 16.44 -3.39 9.41
N ASP A 327 16.87 -3.08 10.63
CA ASP A 327 16.50 -3.76 11.88
C ASP A 327 15.05 -3.49 12.36
N THR A 328 14.29 -2.63 11.66
CA THR A 328 12.89 -2.35 12.03
C THR A 328 11.91 -3.42 11.57
N THR A 329 11.98 -4.62 12.16
CA THR A 329 11.10 -5.76 11.86
C THR A 329 9.62 -5.49 12.18
N GLU A 330 9.34 -4.50 13.02
CA GLU A 330 7.98 -4.16 13.45
C GLU A 330 7.18 -3.32 12.43
N ILE A 331 7.87 -2.64 11.52
CA ILE A 331 7.24 -1.84 10.47
C ILE A 331 7.63 -2.33 9.08
N TYR A 332 6.89 -3.32 8.60
CA TYR A 332 7.10 -3.92 7.28
C TYR A 332 7.25 -2.89 6.15
N GLY A 333 6.34 -1.90 6.05
CA GLY A 333 6.38 -0.92 4.96
C GLY A 333 7.66 -0.04 4.96
N PHE A 334 8.20 0.25 6.14
CA PHE A 334 9.44 1.01 6.29
C PHE A 334 10.65 0.12 6.04
N GLN A 335 10.66 -1.11 6.56
CA GLN A 335 11.72 -2.08 6.32
C GLN A 335 11.86 -2.39 4.83
N LEU A 336 10.74 -2.56 4.13
CA LEU A 336 10.70 -2.80 2.69
C LEU A 336 11.29 -1.61 1.90
N LEU A 337 11.03 -0.38 2.36
CA LEU A 337 11.65 0.82 1.80
C LEU A 337 13.15 0.89 2.09
N ALA A 338 13.55 0.64 3.33
CA ALA A 338 14.94 0.61 3.78
C ALA A 338 15.76 -0.42 3.00
N ALA A 339 15.21 -1.62 2.80
CA ALA A 339 15.80 -2.69 2.02
C ALA A 339 16.06 -2.29 0.56
N ARG A 340 15.07 -1.66 -0.10
CA ARG A 340 15.22 -1.14 -1.47
C ARG A 340 16.29 -0.05 -1.54
N ASP A 341 16.23 0.92 -0.63
CA ASP A 341 17.16 2.05 -0.63
C ASP A 341 18.58 1.61 -0.25
N PHE A 342 18.70 0.57 0.59
CA PHE A 342 19.96 -0.10 0.88
C PHE A 342 20.56 -0.72 -0.38
N TYR A 343 19.79 -1.51 -1.14
CA TYR A 343 20.25 -2.06 -2.42
C TYR A 343 20.74 -0.96 -3.38
N ALA A 344 19.96 0.11 -3.53
CA ALA A 344 20.31 1.23 -4.39
C ALA A 344 21.57 1.97 -3.91
N ALA A 345 21.74 2.14 -2.60
CA ALA A 345 22.89 2.82 -2.01
C ALA A 345 24.18 2.00 -2.12
N MET A 346 24.10 0.68 -1.88
CA MET A 346 25.24 -0.24 -1.99
C MET A 346 25.62 -0.53 -3.45
N SER A 347 24.66 -0.42 -4.35
CA SER A 347 24.93 -0.35 -5.79
C SER A 347 25.40 1.05 -6.24
N GLY A 348 25.49 2.03 -5.34
CA GLY A 348 26.07 3.35 -5.55
C GLY A 348 27.46 3.46 -4.90
N SER A 349 27.90 4.65 -4.52
CA SER A 349 29.21 4.84 -3.86
C SER A 349 29.20 4.60 -2.35
N LEU A 350 28.04 4.39 -1.73
CA LEU A 350 27.93 4.35 -0.26
C LEU A 350 28.64 3.15 0.37
N TYR A 351 28.88 2.07 -0.36
CA TYR A 351 29.63 0.91 0.17
C TYR A 351 31.08 1.27 0.55
N LEU A 352 31.68 2.29 -0.06
CA LEU A 352 33.02 2.76 0.30
C LEU A 352 33.05 3.30 1.73
N ASP A 353 31.96 3.91 2.19
CA ASP A 353 31.83 4.46 3.53
C ASP A 353 31.71 3.36 4.60
N LEU A 354 31.29 2.13 4.25
CA LEU A 354 31.23 1.00 5.18
C LEU A 354 32.62 0.55 5.67
N PHE A 355 33.65 0.79 4.86
CA PHE A 355 35.03 0.36 5.12
C PHE A 355 35.99 1.53 5.32
N LYS A 356 35.48 2.75 5.48
CA LYS A 356 36.32 3.87 5.93
C LYS A 356 36.84 3.54 7.32
N MET A 357 38.11 3.15 7.39
CA MET A 357 38.80 2.89 8.64
C MET A 357 38.98 4.21 9.38
N GLU A 358 38.19 4.43 10.42
CA GLU A 358 38.67 5.26 11.53
C GLU A 358 39.75 4.45 12.25
N ILE A 359 40.95 5.03 12.35
CA ILE A 359 42.14 4.41 12.94
C ILE A 359 41.76 3.76 14.28
N GLY A 360 41.88 2.42 14.36
CA GLY A 360 41.64 1.64 15.58
C GLY A 360 40.22 1.08 15.78
N LEU A 361 39.22 1.47 14.98
CA LEU A 361 37.85 0.96 15.14
C LEU A 361 37.56 -0.32 14.36
N GLY A 362 38.41 -0.71 13.41
CA GLY A 362 38.20 -1.89 12.55
C GLY A 362 36.89 -1.80 11.74
N ASN A 363 36.53 -2.88 11.05
CA ASN A 363 35.33 -2.95 10.20
C ASN A 363 34.02 -3.11 11.01
N ARG A 364 33.83 -2.32 12.08
CA ARG A 364 32.65 -2.42 12.96
C ARG A 364 31.33 -2.15 12.22
N ASN A 365 31.29 -1.16 11.33
CA ASN A 365 30.09 -0.83 10.56
C ASN A 365 29.67 -1.99 9.65
N TRP A 366 30.65 -2.59 8.95
CA TRP A 366 30.42 -3.80 8.14
C TRP A 366 29.94 -4.96 9.01
N ARG A 367 30.62 -5.24 10.13
CA ARG A 367 30.28 -6.33 11.04
C ARG A 367 28.85 -6.21 11.57
N GLU A 368 28.47 -5.03 12.07
CA GLU A 368 27.11 -4.76 12.56
C GLU A 368 26.07 -4.94 11.45
N LEU A 369 26.33 -4.40 10.25
CA LEU A 369 25.43 -4.55 9.11
C LEU A 369 25.28 -6.01 8.67
N ARG A 370 26.41 -6.72 8.53
CA ARG A 370 26.47 -8.13 8.17
C ARG A 370 25.67 -8.97 9.15
N ASP A 371 25.91 -8.79 10.45
CA ASP A 371 25.27 -9.60 11.49
C ASP A 371 23.75 -9.43 11.46
N ILE A 372 23.25 -8.20 11.31
CA ILE A 372 21.81 -7.91 11.15
C ILE A 372 21.26 -8.62 9.91
N ILE A 373 21.95 -8.53 8.77
CA ILE A 373 21.46 -9.14 7.52
C ILE A 373 21.41 -10.66 7.65
N LEU A 374 22.46 -11.29 8.20
CA LEU A 374 22.51 -12.73 8.36
C LEU A 374 21.49 -13.23 9.37
N GLU A 375 21.27 -12.51 10.47
CA GLU A 375 20.19 -12.80 11.43
C GLU A 375 18.80 -12.76 10.76
N MET A 376 18.56 -11.77 9.88
CA MET A 376 17.31 -11.70 9.13
C MET A 376 17.13 -12.88 8.18
N VAL A 377 18.20 -13.38 7.57
CA VAL A 377 18.20 -14.56 6.71
C VAL A 377 17.96 -15.83 7.52
N ASP A 378 18.66 -16.01 8.65
CA ASP A 378 18.46 -17.12 9.58
C ASP A 378 17.00 -17.17 10.06
N ALA A 379 16.44 -16.04 10.48
CA ALA A 379 15.05 -15.95 10.90
C ALA A 379 14.05 -16.27 9.77
N PHE A 380 14.40 -15.97 8.52
CA PHE A 380 13.58 -16.36 7.36
C PHE A 380 13.68 -17.86 7.06
N LEU A 381 14.89 -18.42 7.05
CA LEU A 381 15.13 -19.84 6.83
C LEU A 381 14.42 -20.69 7.89
N ALA A 382 14.56 -20.36 9.18
CA ALA A 382 13.87 -21.05 10.26
C ALA A 382 12.33 -21.04 10.11
N ARG A 383 11.77 -19.91 9.64
CA ARG A 383 10.33 -19.82 9.34
C ARG A 383 9.94 -20.65 8.12
N MET A 384 10.78 -20.69 7.09
CA MET A 384 10.55 -21.56 5.92
C MET A 384 10.57 -23.03 6.31
N ASP A 385 11.57 -23.46 7.10
CA ASP A 385 11.66 -24.83 7.61
C ASP A 385 10.41 -25.24 8.37
N SER A 386 9.95 -24.40 9.31
CA SER A 386 8.72 -24.66 10.06
C SER A 386 7.45 -24.79 9.18
N CYS A 387 7.47 -24.21 7.98
CA CYS A 387 6.36 -24.31 7.02
C CYS A 387 6.49 -25.50 6.06
N LEU A 388 7.72 -25.96 5.82
CA LEU A 388 8.04 -27.03 4.88
C LEU A 388 8.18 -28.39 5.55
N GLU A 389 8.34 -28.43 6.88
CA GLU A 389 8.29 -29.68 7.65
C GLU A 389 7.08 -30.50 7.20
N PRO A 390 7.29 -31.76 6.77
CA PRO A 390 6.22 -32.60 6.28
C PRO A 390 5.18 -32.70 7.38
N ALA A 391 4.02 -32.09 7.16
CA ALA A 391 2.89 -32.16 8.08
C ALA A 391 2.75 -33.62 8.51
N THR A 392 3.03 -33.91 9.80
CA THR A 392 3.18 -35.26 10.35
C THR A 392 2.29 -36.26 9.59
N PRO A 393 2.86 -37.33 8.98
CA PRO A 393 2.15 -38.26 8.08
C PRO A 393 0.81 -38.75 8.62
N ILE A 394 0.67 -38.75 9.95
CA ILE A 394 -0.53 -39.08 10.73
C ILE A 394 -1.80 -38.41 10.17
N LYS A 395 -1.76 -37.16 9.67
CA LYS A 395 -2.96 -36.52 9.09
C LYS A 395 -3.26 -36.91 7.64
N ILE A 396 -2.24 -37.25 6.85
CA ILE A 396 -2.42 -37.60 5.43
C ILE A 396 -3.06 -38.98 5.30
N CYS A 397 -2.68 -39.94 6.16
CA CYS A 397 -3.33 -41.25 6.20
C CYS A 397 -4.82 -41.14 6.55
N HIS A 398 -5.23 -40.26 7.47
CA HIS A 398 -6.66 -40.10 7.77
C HIS A 398 -7.46 -39.45 6.63
N LEU A 399 -6.89 -38.50 5.90
CA LEU A 399 -7.55 -37.90 4.73
C LEU A 399 -7.65 -38.89 3.55
N LEU A 400 -6.60 -39.68 3.31
CA LEU A 400 -6.64 -40.73 2.28
C LEU A 400 -7.56 -41.90 2.66
N LYS A 401 -7.64 -42.29 3.95
CA LYS A 401 -8.51 -43.40 4.39
C LYS A 401 -9.99 -43.03 4.31
N ASN A 402 -10.34 -41.75 4.44
CA ASN A 402 -11.73 -41.29 4.29
C ASN A 402 -12.14 -41.03 2.84
N ASN A 403 -11.18 -40.72 1.96
CA ASN A 403 -11.42 -40.75 0.52
C ASN A 403 -11.26 -42.18 0.01
N LYS A 404 -12.22 -43.05 0.35
CA LYS A 404 -12.36 -44.34 -0.36
C LYS A 404 -12.28 -44.03 -1.86
N PRO A 405 -11.29 -44.57 -2.59
CA PRO A 405 -11.23 -44.37 -4.03
C PRO A 405 -12.58 -44.82 -4.58
N LYS A 406 -13.27 -43.92 -5.29
CA LYS A 406 -14.37 -44.32 -6.15
C LYS A 406 -13.74 -45.24 -7.18
N CYS A 407 -13.69 -46.54 -6.88
CA CYS A 407 -13.32 -47.55 -7.85
C CYS A 407 -14.19 -47.33 -9.09
N PRO A 408 -13.60 -47.12 -10.26
CA PRO A 408 -14.37 -47.06 -11.49
C PRO A 408 -14.98 -48.43 -11.74
N GLN A 409 -16.26 -48.43 -12.10
CA GLN A 409 -16.90 -49.49 -12.91
C GLN A 409 -17.10 -50.88 -12.27
N ILE A 410 -17.75 -50.95 -11.10
CA ILE A 410 -18.65 -52.09 -10.86
C ILE A 410 -20.08 -51.53 -10.87
N ARG A 411 -20.77 -51.77 -11.99
CA ARG A 411 -22.22 -51.59 -12.11
C ARG A 411 -22.87 -52.45 -11.01
N LEU A 412 -23.32 -51.82 -9.93
CA LEU A 412 -24.25 -52.44 -8.99
C LEU A 412 -25.57 -52.67 -9.74
N LEU A 413 -25.77 -53.91 -10.19
CA LEU A 413 -27.00 -54.42 -10.79
C LEU A 413 -28.14 -54.61 -9.76
N VAL A 414 -27.97 -54.07 -8.55
CA VAL A 414 -29.01 -54.10 -7.51
C VAL A 414 -29.52 -52.68 -7.33
N LYS A 415 -30.76 -52.48 -7.78
CA LYS A 415 -31.56 -51.28 -7.54
C LYS A 415 -31.56 -51.02 -6.02
N PRO A 416 -30.96 -49.92 -5.52
CA PRO A 416 -30.99 -49.64 -4.09
C PRO A 416 -32.44 -49.48 -3.66
N THR A 417 -32.86 -50.28 -2.69
CA THR A 417 -34.16 -50.23 -2.04
C THR A 417 -34.37 -48.80 -1.51
N PRO A 418 -35.49 -48.13 -1.84
CA PRO A 418 -35.73 -46.78 -1.38
C PRO A 418 -35.73 -46.76 0.16
N PRO A 419 -34.95 -45.89 0.81
CA PRO A 419 -34.94 -45.79 2.26
C PRO A 419 -36.33 -45.42 2.77
N PRO A 420 -36.74 -45.94 3.95
CA PRO A 420 -38.06 -45.71 4.50
C PRO A 420 -38.32 -44.20 4.64
N LYS A 421 -39.46 -43.74 4.11
CA LYS A 421 -39.98 -42.39 4.22
C LYS A 421 -40.17 -42.02 5.69
N ARG A 422 -39.11 -41.55 6.36
CA ARG A 422 -39.25 -40.87 7.65
C ARG A 422 -39.86 -39.50 7.39
N PHE A 423 -41.16 -39.40 7.63
CA PHE A 423 -41.91 -38.15 7.72
C PHE A 423 -41.37 -37.32 8.89
N CYS A 424 -40.26 -36.60 8.69
CA CYS A 424 -39.83 -35.55 9.60
C CYS A 424 -40.51 -34.25 9.21
N VAL A 425 -41.71 -34.10 9.78
CA VAL A 425 -42.41 -32.83 9.97
C VAL A 425 -41.50 -31.91 10.81
N HIS A 426 -41.49 -30.60 10.50
CA HIS A 426 -40.83 -29.52 11.27
C HIS A 426 -39.30 -29.27 11.09
N SER A 427 -38.86 -29.02 9.85
CA SER A 427 -37.64 -28.23 9.57
C SER A 427 -37.75 -27.38 8.28
N ILE A 428 -38.95 -26.91 7.94
CA ILE A 428 -39.18 -26.18 6.68
C ILE A 428 -38.45 -24.82 6.65
N ARG A 429 -38.15 -24.21 7.80
CA ARG A 429 -37.52 -22.88 7.84
C ARG A 429 -36.00 -22.85 7.61
N LYS A 430 -35.29 -23.98 7.78
CA LYS A 430 -33.84 -24.06 7.47
C LYS A 430 -33.56 -24.46 6.01
N GLY A 431 -34.52 -25.02 5.28
CA GLY A 431 -34.27 -25.61 3.97
C GLY A 431 -34.06 -24.62 2.81
N LEU A 432 -34.64 -23.42 2.86
CA LEU A 432 -34.63 -22.55 1.67
C LEU A 432 -33.26 -21.90 1.42
N TRP A 433 -32.58 -21.44 2.48
CA TRP A 433 -31.28 -20.78 2.36
C TRP A 433 -30.17 -21.74 1.93
N PHE A 434 -30.20 -23.00 2.38
CA PHE A 434 -29.20 -23.99 1.97
C PHE A 434 -29.42 -24.54 0.55
N ARG A 435 -30.58 -24.30 -0.07
CA ARG A 435 -30.85 -24.74 -1.46
C ARG A 435 -30.29 -23.79 -2.52
N LEU A 436 -29.88 -22.57 -2.16
CA LEU A 436 -29.24 -21.67 -3.11
C LEU A 436 -27.77 -22.12 -3.31
N PRO A 437 -27.36 -22.57 -4.51
CA PRO A 437 -26.00 -23.04 -4.77
C PRO A 437 -24.94 -21.96 -4.45
N ILE A 438 -25.33 -20.69 -4.51
CA ILE A 438 -24.51 -19.54 -4.15
C ILE A 438 -24.06 -19.59 -2.68
N VAL A 439 -24.93 -20.06 -1.76
CA VAL A 439 -24.62 -20.12 -0.32
C VAL A 439 -23.57 -21.19 -0.04
N SER A 440 -23.66 -22.36 -0.70
CA SER A 440 -22.67 -23.42 -0.56
C SER A 440 -21.29 -23.00 -1.08
N GLN A 441 -21.24 -22.35 -2.25
CA GLN A 441 -20.00 -21.81 -2.81
C GLN A 441 -19.38 -20.72 -1.93
N TYR A 442 -20.21 -19.83 -1.38
CA TYR A 442 -19.74 -18.78 -0.47
C TYR A 442 -19.25 -19.37 0.85
N TYR A 443 -19.92 -20.39 1.38
CA TYR A 443 -19.49 -21.11 2.57
C TYR A 443 -18.13 -21.79 2.34
N SER A 444 -17.97 -22.55 1.25
CA SER A 444 -16.68 -23.14 0.87
C SER A 444 -15.60 -22.06 0.78
N TYR A 445 -15.84 -20.98 0.03
CA TYR A 445 -14.90 -19.87 -0.09
C TYR A 445 -14.51 -19.25 1.26
N LEU A 446 -15.43 -19.12 2.22
CA LEU A 446 -15.15 -18.53 3.53
C LEU A 446 -14.37 -19.46 4.46
N TYR A 447 -14.66 -20.76 4.42
CA TYR A 447 -14.17 -21.75 5.38
C TYR A 447 -13.08 -22.66 4.84
N ASP A 448 -12.82 -22.69 3.54
CA ASP A 448 -11.74 -23.47 2.95
C ASP A 448 -10.40 -23.00 3.51
N LEU A 449 -9.65 -23.97 4.05
CA LEU A 449 -8.30 -23.77 4.56
C LEU A 449 -7.36 -23.65 3.36
N ASP A 450 -6.61 -22.55 3.27
CA ASP A 450 -5.51 -22.46 2.31
C ASP A 450 -4.30 -23.21 2.89
N PRO A 451 -3.93 -24.40 2.36
CA PRO A 451 -2.84 -25.20 2.91
C PRO A 451 -1.49 -24.51 2.78
N LEU A 452 -1.37 -23.50 1.91
CA LEU A 452 -0.15 -22.72 1.69
C LEU A 452 -0.20 -21.36 2.40
N ALA A 453 -1.21 -21.06 3.22
CA ALA A 453 -1.35 -19.75 3.87
C ALA A 453 -0.11 -19.36 4.67
N ASN A 454 0.43 -20.28 5.48
CA ASN A 454 1.63 -20.05 6.30
C ASN A 454 2.86 -19.81 5.42
N LEU A 455 3.08 -20.66 4.42
CA LEU A 455 4.22 -20.52 3.50
C LEU A 455 4.14 -19.21 2.71
N ASN A 456 2.96 -18.88 2.17
CA ASN A 456 2.70 -17.62 1.48
C ASN A 456 2.90 -16.41 2.40
N HIS A 457 2.56 -16.52 3.67
CA HIS A 457 2.80 -15.50 4.66
C HIS A 457 4.30 -15.31 4.95
N VAL A 458 5.07 -16.38 5.11
CA VAL A 458 6.53 -16.31 5.30
C VAL A 458 7.21 -15.69 4.08
N LEU A 459 6.84 -16.12 2.87
CA LEU A 459 7.33 -15.54 1.61
C LEU A 459 6.99 -14.05 1.49
N LEU A 460 5.79 -13.65 1.89
CA LEU A 460 5.38 -12.24 1.89
C LEU A 460 6.14 -11.43 2.97
N CYS A 461 6.35 -11.98 4.17
CA CYS A 461 7.18 -11.33 5.20
C CYS A 461 8.63 -11.17 4.74
N GLY A 462 9.11 -12.09 3.90
CA GLY A 462 10.47 -12.09 3.38
C GLY A 462 10.75 -11.04 2.31
N GLU A 463 9.76 -10.36 1.70
CA GLU A 463 10.02 -9.46 0.57
C GLU A 463 11.15 -8.42 0.78
N PRO A 464 11.40 -7.86 1.97
CA PRO A 464 12.59 -7.02 2.21
C PRO A 464 13.91 -7.73 1.90
N LEU A 465 14.04 -9.03 2.20
CA LEU A 465 15.25 -9.82 1.93
C LEU A 465 15.60 -9.89 0.45
N VAL A 466 14.62 -9.81 -0.45
CA VAL A 466 14.84 -9.75 -1.90
C VAL A 466 15.79 -8.62 -2.27
N TRP A 467 15.64 -7.45 -1.63
CA TRP A 467 16.50 -6.29 -1.88
C TRP A 467 17.76 -6.33 -1.02
N ILE A 468 17.65 -6.76 0.24
CA ILE A 468 18.80 -6.84 1.15
C ILE A 468 19.87 -7.79 0.60
N LEU A 469 19.51 -8.98 0.15
CA LEU A 469 20.47 -9.94 -0.41
C LEU A 469 21.13 -9.41 -1.69
N GLN A 470 20.39 -8.71 -2.55
CA GLN A 470 20.97 -8.06 -3.72
C GLN A 470 21.93 -6.92 -3.33
N GLY A 471 21.61 -6.17 -2.26
CA GLY A 471 22.49 -5.14 -1.71
C GLY A 471 23.78 -5.73 -1.16
N LEU A 472 23.67 -6.81 -0.38
CA LEU A 472 24.80 -7.54 0.17
C LEU A 472 25.73 -8.07 -0.92
N VAL A 473 25.18 -8.75 -1.93
CA VAL A 473 25.96 -9.24 -3.08
C VAL A 473 26.62 -8.09 -3.86
N SER A 474 25.94 -6.96 -4.02
CA SER A 474 26.55 -5.78 -4.63
C SER A 474 27.76 -5.25 -3.85
N ILE A 475 27.76 -5.35 -2.52
CA ILE A 475 28.92 -5.00 -1.68
C ILE A 475 30.07 -5.97 -1.98
N CYS A 476 29.83 -7.28 -1.86
CA CYS A 476 30.88 -8.30 -2.04
C CYS A 476 31.57 -8.19 -3.39
N VAL A 477 30.78 -8.09 -4.47
CA VAL A 477 31.28 -8.01 -5.85
C VAL A 477 32.11 -6.75 -6.09
N ARG A 478 31.77 -5.64 -5.42
CA ARG A 478 32.50 -4.37 -5.60
C ARG A 478 33.79 -4.31 -4.80
N LEU A 479 33.78 -4.83 -3.58
CA LEU A 479 35.00 -4.93 -2.77
C LEU A 479 36.04 -5.83 -3.43
N PHE A 480 35.57 -6.92 -4.04
CA PHE A 480 36.44 -7.78 -4.83
C PHE A 480 37.11 -7.03 -5.99
N LYS A 481 36.34 -6.23 -6.75
CA LYS A 481 36.86 -5.43 -7.88
C LYS A 481 37.81 -4.30 -7.49
N GLU A 482 37.83 -3.89 -6.24
CA GLU A 482 38.71 -2.84 -5.72
C GLU A 482 39.92 -3.39 -4.96
N ASP A 483 40.20 -4.71 -5.06
CA ASP A 483 41.25 -5.42 -4.32
C ASP A 483 41.16 -5.24 -2.80
N LYS A 484 39.95 -4.96 -2.29
CA LYS A 484 39.63 -4.85 -0.86
C LYS A 484 39.03 -6.15 -0.32
N PHE A 485 39.32 -7.27 -0.98
CA PHE A 485 38.74 -8.58 -0.68
C PHE A 485 39.10 -9.10 0.71
N VAL A 486 40.30 -8.76 1.21
CA VAL A 486 40.82 -9.14 2.54
C VAL A 486 39.83 -8.87 3.68
N TYR A 487 38.95 -7.86 3.52
CA TYR A 487 37.98 -7.50 4.55
C TYR A 487 36.76 -8.41 4.66
N ILE A 488 36.43 -9.16 3.61
CA ILE A 488 35.19 -9.92 3.49
C ILE A 488 35.42 -11.39 3.16
N GLU A 489 36.68 -11.82 3.02
CA GLU A 489 37.05 -13.16 2.59
C GLU A 489 36.32 -14.25 3.41
N SER A 490 36.37 -14.16 4.75
CA SER A 490 35.66 -15.08 5.64
C SER A 490 34.13 -15.00 5.54
N ASP A 491 33.59 -13.89 5.06
CA ASP A 491 32.15 -13.68 4.93
C ASP A 491 31.61 -14.14 3.57
N VAL A 492 32.45 -14.23 2.53
CA VAL A 492 32.02 -14.58 1.16
C VAL A 492 31.50 -16.01 1.10
N ASP A 493 32.23 -16.97 1.66
CA ASP A 493 31.78 -18.36 1.79
C ASP A 493 30.42 -18.42 2.49
N ARG A 494 30.33 -17.82 3.69
CA ARG A 494 29.11 -17.77 4.48
C ARG A 494 27.92 -17.20 3.69
N ILE A 495 28.12 -16.09 2.98
CA ILE A 495 27.08 -15.45 2.17
C ILE A 495 26.62 -16.35 1.02
N LEU A 496 27.55 -17.02 0.32
CA LEU A 496 27.21 -17.95 -0.75
C LEU A 496 26.41 -19.16 -0.23
N VAL A 497 26.80 -19.71 0.92
CA VAL A 497 26.04 -20.78 1.60
C VAL A 497 24.62 -20.33 1.94
N TYR A 498 24.45 -19.11 2.47
CA TYR A 498 23.11 -18.57 2.74
C TYR A 498 22.26 -18.41 1.49
N LEU A 499 22.82 -17.91 0.39
CA LEU A 499 22.09 -17.77 -0.86
C LEU A 499 21.63 -19.13 -1.40
N LEU A 500 22.49 -20.16 -1.30
CA LEU A 500 22.16 -21.52 -1.70
C LEU A 500 21.04 -22.11 -0.81
N LYS A 501 21.13 -21.96 0.52
CA LYS A 501 20.07 -22.41 1.44
C LYS A 501 18.73 -21.75 1.14
N VAL A 502 18.72 -20.44 0.85
CA VAL A 502 17.49 -19.74 0.48
C VAL A 502 16.94 -20.28 -0.84
N GLU A 503 17.79 -20.54 -1.85
CA GLU A 503 17.39 -21.16 -3.11
C GLU A 503 16.75 -22.55 -2.90
N GLU A 504 17.40 -23.42 -2.12
CA GLU A 504 16.91 -24.76 -1.79
C GLU A 504 15.51 -24.69 -1.17
N LYS A 505 15.31 -23.84 -0.16
CA LYS A 505 14.00 -23.66 0.49
C LYS A 505 12.94 -23.11 -0.46
N LEU A 506 13.32 -22.26 -1.41
CA LEU A 506 12.39 -21.78 -2.42
C LEU A 506 12.04 -22.85 -3.46
N ASN A 507 12.96 -23.77 -3.78
CA ASN A 507 12.68 -24.92 -4.63
C ASN A 507 11.76 -25.93 -3.92
N GLU A 508 12.03 -26.26 -2.65
CA GLU A 508 11.13 -27.07 -1.81
C GLU A 508 9.72 -26.46 -1.75
N ALA A 509 9.63 -25.13 -1.56
CA ALA A 509 8.35 -24.41 -1.60
C ALA A 509 7.65 -24.53 -2.96
N LYS A 510 8.40 -24.55 -4.07
CA LYS A 510 7.86 -24.73 -5.42
C LYS A 510 7.29 -26.13 -5.63
N GLU A 511 7.88 -27.16 -5.04
CA GLU A 511 7.35 -28.54 -5.08
C GLU A 511 6.02 -28.66 -4.34
N MET A 512 5.83 -27.86 -3.27
CA MET A 512 4.55 -27.77 -2.54
C MET A 512 3.40 -27.12 -3.35
N LYS A 513 3.67 -26.56 -4.54
CA LYS A 513 2.67 -25.96 -5.44
C LYS A 513 1.59 -26.95 -5.89
N VAL A 514 1.83 -28.26 -5.79
CA VAL A 514 0.78 -29.28 -6.04
C VAL A 514 -0.42 -29.10 -5.11
N ARG A 515 -0.23 -28.46 -3.95
CA ARG A 515 -1.29 -28.23 -2.94
C ARG A 515 -2.01 -26.89 -3.09
N GLY A 516 -1.54 -25.97 -3.91
CA GLY A 516 -2.12 -24.64 -4.03
C GLY A 516 -1.27 -23.63 -4.79
N LYS A 517 -1.72 -22.37 -4.81
CA LYS A 517 -1.02 -21.29 -5.51
C LYS A 517 -0.08 -20.54 -4.57
N LEU A 518 1.22 -20.55 -4.88
CA LEU A 518 2.20 -19.68 -4.24
C LEU A 518 1.93 -18.21 -4.58
N CYS A 519 2.21 -17.32 -3.64
CA CYS A 519 2.13 -15.88 -3.85
C CYS A 519 3.23 -15.41 -4.81
N SER A 520 3.02 -14.24 -5.45
CA SER A 520 3.97 -13.67 -6.41
C SER A 520 5.32 -13.28 -5.80
N SER A 521 5.42 -13.22 -4.47
CA SER A 521 6.68 -13.00 -3.75
C SER A 521 7.66 -14.16 -3.96
N HIS A 522 7.19 -15.40 -4.13
CA HIS A 522 8.04 -16.56 -4.46
C HIS A 522 8.81 -16.34 -5.77
N ASP A 523 8.11 -15.98 -6.85
CA ASP A 523 8.74 -15.71 -8.15
C ASP A 523 9.74 -14.56 -8.09
N ARG A 524 9.47 -13.54 -7.28
CA ARG A 524 10.39 -12.40 -7.05
C ARG A 524 11.65 -12.85 -6.32
N PHE A 525 11.49 -13.68 -5.29
CA PHE A 525 12.58 -14.27 -4.54
C PHE A 525 13.47 -15.14 -5.42
N MET A 526 12.89 -16.09 -6.17
CA MET A 526 13.64 -16.95 -7.10
C MET A 526 14.47 -16.12 -8.09
N LYS A 527 13.85 -15.09 -8.71
CA LYS A 527 14.56 -14.21 -9.65
C LYS A 527 15.70 -13.44 -8.98
N ALA A 528 15.51 -12.96 -7.75
CA ALA A 528 16.53 -12.22 -7.03
C ALA A 528 17.68 -13.11 -6.57
N ILE A 529 17.38 -14.29 -6.02
CA ILE A 529 18.39 -15.25 -5.56
C ILE A 529 19.21 -15.77 -6.74
N ASN A 530 18.58 -16.13 -7.86
CA ASN A 530 19.31 -16.53 -9.07
C ASN A 530 20.25 -15.43 -9.56
N ARG A 531 19.81 -14.16 -9.55
CA ARG A 531 20.67 -13.01 -9.89
C ARG A 531 21.83 -12.84 -8.90
N CYS A 532 21.56 -12.99 -7.61
CA CYS A 532 22.56 -12.92 -6.55
C CYS A 532 23.63 -14.00 -6.73
N LEU A 533 23.21 -15.27 -6.86
CA LEU A 533 24.09 -16.42 -7.06
C LEU A 533 24.89 -16.28 -8.35
N TYR A 534 24.24 -15.98 -9.48
CA TYR A 534 24.92 -15.76 -10.76
C TYR A 534 26.01 -14.68 -10.62
N LYS A 535 25.67 -13.54 -10.02
CA LYS A 535 26.60 -12.41 -9.90
C LYS A 535 27.78 -12.73 -8.97
N MET A 536 27.53 -13.45 -7.87
CA MET A 536 28.60 -13.92 -6.98
C MET A 536 29.48 -14.95 -7.69
N LEU A 537 28.90 -16.02 -8.22
CA LEU A 537 29.65 -17.08 -8.90
C LEU A 537 30.45 -16.56 -10.07
N PHE A 538 29.88 -15.70 -10.91
CA PHE A 538 30.62 -15.10 -12.02
C PHE A 538 31.82 -14.28 -11.54
N THR A 539 31.70 -13.56 -10.43
CA THR A 539 32.76 -12.70 -9.90
C THR A 539 33.85 -13.51 -9.18
N PHE A 540 33.45 -14.50 -8.39
CA PHE A 540 34.33 -15.27 -7.50
C PHE A 540 34.77 -16.62 -8.09
N SER A 541 34.27 -17.01 -9.28
CA SER A 541 34.60 -18.27 -9.96
C SER A 541 36.10 -18.58 -10.01
N PRO A 542 36.99 -17.63 -10.36
CA PRO A 542 38.44 -17.91 -10.42
C PRO A 542 39.08 -18.23 -9.05
N TYR A 543 38.38 -17.95 -7.95
CA TYR A 543 38.87 -18.08 -6.58
C TYR A 543 38.10 -19.13 -5.78
N MET A 544 37.21 -19.91 -6.41
CA MET A 544 36.36 -20.87 -5.71
C MET A 544 37.18 -21.93 -4.96
N ASP A 545 38.33 -22.32 -5.51
CA ASP A 545 39.22 -23.31 -4.86
C ASP A 545 39.88 -22.76 -3.58
N TYR A 546 39.99 -21.43 -3.47
CA TYR A 546 40.52 -20.73 -2.28
C TYR A 546 39.43 -20.35 -1.27
N ILE A 547 38.23 -20.01 -1.74
CA ILE A 547 37.13 -19.58 -0.88
C ILE A 547 36.48 -20.75 -0.13
N PHE A 548 36.44 -21.94 -0.73
CA PHE A 548 35.73 -23.09 -0.19
C PHE A 548 36.67 -24.23 0.15
N ASP A 549 36.77 -24.56 1.44
CA ASP A 549 37.44 -25.78 1.90
C ASP A 549 36.58 -27.03 1.66
N ASP A 550 35.24 -26.90 1.67
CA ASP A 550 34.29 -28.00 1.47
C ASP A 550 34.14 -28.37 -0.02
N ASP A 551 34.69 -29.53 -0.39
CA ASP A 551 34.59 -30.16 -1.72
C ASP A 551 33.14 -30.26 -2.25
N ARG A 552 32.18 -30.53 -1.38
CA ARG A 552 30.77 -30.71 -1.77
C ARG A 552 30.15 -29.38 -2.18
N LEU A 553 30.40 -28.32 -1.42
CA LEU A 553 29.94 -26.97 -1.74
C LEU A 553 30.58 -26.48 -3.05
N ARG A 554 31.90 -26.65 -3.17
CA ARG A 554 32.65 -26.33 -4.39
C ARG A 554 32.08 -27.01 -5.64
N ASN A 555 31.81 -28.31 -5.56
CA ASN A 555 31.20 -29.07 -6.66
C ASN A 555 29.76 -28.62 -6.98
N THR A 556 28.98 -28.27 -5.95
CA THR A 556 27.61 -27.78 -6.13
C THR A 556 27.61 -26.46 -6.89
N PHE A 557 28.49 -25.53 -6.53
CA PHE A 557 28.64 -24.27 -7.25
C PHE A 557 29.22 -24.42 -8.65
N ARG A 558 30.17 -25.34 -8.86
CA ARG A 558 30.72 -25.65 -10.20
C ARG A 558 29.63 -26.15 -11.15
N ARG A 559 28.80 -27.10 -10.70
CA ARG A 559 27.59 -27.53 -11.45
C ARG A 559 26.61 -26.40 -11.69
N ARG A 560 26.44 -25.48 -10.73
CA ARG A 560 25.57 -24.32 -10.90
C ARG A 560 26.10 -23.39 -11.99
N MET A 561 27.41 -23.23 -12.10
CA MET A 561 28.05 -22.46 -13.17
C MET A 561 27.89 -23.10 -14.55
N GLU A 562 27.86 -24.43 -14.64
CA GLU A 562 27.58 -25.14 -15.91
C GLU A 562 26.14 -24.90 -16.41
N LEU A 563 25.20 -24.58 -15.52
CA LEU A 563 23.80 -24.25 -15.88
C LEU A 563 23.61 -22.79 -16.28
N ILE A 564 24.66 -21.96 -16.16
CA ILE A 564 24.61 -20.56 -16.51
C ILE A 564 24.91 -20.44 -18.01
N PRO A 565 23.96 -19.90 -18.81
CA PRO A 565 24.15 -19.76 -20.26
C PRO A 565 25.17 -18.69 -20.64
#